data_AF-A0A9E1XQH5-F1
#
_entry.id   AF-A0A9E1XQH5-F1
#
_cell.length_a   1.000
_cell.length_b   1.000
_cell.length_c   1.000
_cell.angle_alpha   90.00
_cell.angle_beta   90.00
_cell.angle_gamma   90.00
#
_symmetry.space_group_name_H-M   'P 1'
#
loop_
_entity.id
_entity.type
_entity.pdbx_description
1 polymer ?
#
loop_
_entity_poly.entity_id
_entity_poly.type
_entity_poly.pdbx_seq_one_letter_code
_entity_poly.pdbx_strand_id
1 'polypeptide(L)'
;MGLLDKIAELFGRAPAPQAAAATGEQKKPARQVYGGPEIEPPEWAASLPKAKLMEACTEQAVCRFKPHIELKRIMSTRRQFDGNLETEYDGIAGGCGALKTFGLTVAKRDGQLTPYRYVDLNHIYGCCCSNFKRCIFYEMASGEAQDLQSRQRRI
;
A
#
# COMPACT_ATOMS: atom_id res chain seq x y z
N MET A 1 13.32 -36.05 33.23
CA MET A 1 12.64 -37.31 32.87
C MET A 1 12.00 -37.85 34.14
N GLY A 2 10.74 -37.52 34.38
CA GLY A 2 10.06 -37.83 35.65
C GLY A 2 9.60 -39.29 35.71
N LEU A 3 9.50 -39.85 36.91
CA LEU A 3 9.00 -41.21 37.15
C LEU A 3 7.58 -41.43 36.58
N LEU A 4 6.80 -40.35 36.46
CA LEU A 4 5.44 -40.37 35.92
C LEU A 4 5.39 -40.61 34.40
N ASP A 5 6.41 -40.21 33.64
CA ASP A 5 6.44 -40.40 32.18
C ASP A 5 6.57 -41.89 31.81
N LYS A 6 7.27 -42.67 32.64
CA LYS A 6 7.48 -44.11 32.42
C LYS A 6 6.23 -44.97 32.71
N ILE A 7 5.30 -44.48 33.55
CA ILE A 7 4.05 -45.20 33.84
C ILE A 7 3.04 -45.00 32.70
N ALA A 8 3.06 -43.85 32.03
CA ALA A 8 2.18 -43.56 30.90
C ALA A 8 2.49 -44.40 29.65
N GLU A 9 3.76 -44.77 29.43
CA GLU A 9 4.18 -45.65 28.33
C GLU A 9 3.70 -47.11 28.50
N LEU A 10 3.46 -47.57 29.74
CA LEU A 10 2.99 -48.94 30.01
C LEU A 10 1.50 -49.16 29.68
N PHE A 11 0.71 -48.08 29.57
CA PHE A 11 -0.73 -48.13 29.25
C PHE A 11 -1.04 -47.78 27.78
N GLY A 12 -0.04 -47.87 26.89
CA GLY A 12 -0.26 -47.77 25.44
C GLY A 12 -0.69 -46.38 24.95
N ARG A 13 -0.45 -45.32 25.74
CA ARG A 13 -0.77 -43.95 25.32
C ARG A 13 0.38 -43.40 24.48
N ALA A 14 0.22 -43.47 23.16
CA ALA A 14 1.16 -42.86 22.22
C ALA A 14 1.41 -41.38 22.59
N PRO A 15 2.65 -40.89 22.52
CA PRO A 15 2.94 -39.48 22.79
C PRO A 15 2.09 -38.62 21.85
N ALA A 16 1.43 -37.61 22.42
CA ALA A 16 0.63 -36.67 21.65
C ALA A 16 1.50 -36.11 20.51
N PRO A 17 1.01 -36.08 19.25
CA PRO A 17 1.78 -35.51 18.17
C PRO A 17 2.14 -34.08 18.55
N GLN A 18 3.44 -33.79 18.61
CA GLN A 18 3.94 -32.42 18.67
C GLN A 18 3.25 -31.67 17.54
N ALA A 19 2.43 -30.69 17.90
CA ALA A 19 1.82 -29.80 16.94
C ALA A 19 2.95 -29.24 16.09
N ALA A 20 3.02 -29.67 14.83
CA ALA A 20 3.85 -29.03 13.84
C ALA A 20 3.51 -27.54 13.94
N ALA A 21 4.50 -26.71 14.27
CA ALA A 21 4.34 -25.28 14.24
C ALA A 21 3.87 -24.95 12.82
N ALA A 22 2.57 -24.66 12.68
CA ALA A 22 2.04 -24.10 11.47
C ALA A 22 2.89 -22.86 11.23
N THR A 23 3.73 -22.89 10.19
CA THR A 23 4.23 -21.69 9.55
C THR A 23 3.00 -20.97 9.04
N GLY A 24 2.35 -20.23 9.94
CA GLY A 24 1.21 -19.42 9.61
C GLY A 24 1.66 -18.49 8.50
N GLU A 25 1.02 -18.59 7.34
CA GLU A 25 1.12 -17.56 6.31
C GLU A 25 1.01 -16.23 7.04
N GLN A 26 2.11 -15.45 7.04
CA GLN A 26 2.09 -14.12 7.60
C GLN A 26 0.97 -13.38 6.88
N LYS A 27 -0.11 -13.12 7.61
CA LYS A 27 -1.31 -12.47 7.09
C LYS A 27 -0.86 -11.17 6.45
N LYS A 28 -0.92 -11.14 5.11
CA LYS A 28 -0.33 -10.05 4.32
C LYS A 28 -0.86 -8.70 4.83
N PRO A 29 -0.02 -7.65 4.84
CA PRO A 29 -0.40 -6.38 5.43
C PRO A 29 -1.68 -5.84 4.77
N ALA A 30 -2.55 -5.23 5.56
CA ALA A 30 -3.76 -4.60 5.06
C ALA A 30 -3.46 -3.15 4.68
N ARG A 31 -2.40 -2.94 3.85
CA ARG A 31 -1.94 -1.59 3.54
C ARG A 31 -3.01 -0.85 2.72
N GLN A 32 -3.39 0.33 3.19
CA GLN A 32 -4.28 1.26 2.51
C GLN A 32 -3.52 2.31 1.70
N VAL A 33 -2.21 2.42 1.92
CA VAL A 33 -1.34 3.39 1.26
C VAL A 33 -0.34 2.69 0.34
N TYR A 34 -0.29 3.14 -0.91
CA TYR A 34 0.72 2.71 -1.87
C TYR A 34 2.02 3.48 -1.65
N GLY A 35 3.08 2.78 -1.22
CA GLY A 35 4.40 3.38 -0.93
C GLY A 35 5.17 3.83 -2.19
N GLY A 36 4.97 3.11 -3.30
CA GLY A 36 5.73 3.34 -4.53
C GLY A 36 7.24 3.08 -4.38
N PRO A 37 8.02 3.28 -5.46
CA PRO A 37 9.46 3.27 -5.38
C PRO A 37 9.97 4.54 -4.68
N GLU A 38 11.05 4.41 -3.93
CA GLU A 38 11.82 5.55 -3.44
C GLU A 38 12.53 6.23 -4.62
N ILE A 39 12.40 7.55 -4.73
CA ILE A 39 12.99 8.33 -5.82
C ILE A 39 13.62 9.60 -5.26
N GLU A 40 14.75 10.00 -5.83
CA GLU A 40 15.41 11.25 -5.49
C GLU A 40 14.50 12.47 -5.69
N PRO A 41 14.62 13.49 -4.82
CA PRO A 41 13.96 14.76 -5.02
C PRO A 41 14.33 15.42 -6.37
N PRO A 42 13.36 15.93 -7.14
CA PRO A 42 13.61 16.79 -8.27
C PRO A 42 14.24 18.10 -7.80
N GLU A 43 15.00 18.72 -8.69
CA GLU A 43 15.81 19.91 -8.41
C GLU A 43 14.99 21.05 -7.79
N TRP A 44 13.77 21.29 -8.28
CA TRP A 44 12.88 22.35 -7.77
C TRP A 44 12.47 22.15 -6.31
N ALA A 45 12.53 20.92 -5.80
CA ALA A 45 12.11 20.58 -4.45
C ALA A 45 13.27 20.44 -3.46
N ALA A 46 14.50 20.31 -3.95
CA ALA A 46 15.69 20.07 -3.14
C ALA A 46 15.96 21.20 -2.13
N SER A 47 15.58 22.44 -2.45
CA SER A 47 15.78 23.62 -1.62
C SER A 47 14.51 24.11 -0.91
N LEU A 48 13.38 23.41 -1.05
CA LEU A 48 12.11 23.86 -0.48
C LEU A 48 11.96 23.47 1.00
N PRO A 49 11.45 24.37 1.86
CA PRO A 49 11.10 24.00 3.23
C PRO A 49 9.93 23.02 3.23
N LYS A 50 9.92 22.07 4.18
CA LYS A 50 8.89 21.01 4.27
C LYS A 50 7.46 21.56 4.26
N ALA A 51 7.23 22.72 4.87
CA ALA A 51 5.93 23.41 4.88
C ALA A 51 5.42 23.84 3.50
N LYS A 52 6.33 24.06 2.53
CA LYS A 52 6.01 24.48 1.16
C LYS A 52 5.91 23.32 0.18
N LEU A 53 6.30 22.11 0.57
CA LEU A 53 6.29 20.95 -0.32
C LEU A 53 4.88 20.62 -0.83
N MET A 54 3.84 20.72 0.00
CA MET A 54 2.47 20.44 -0.43
C MET A 54 1.97 21.40 -1.52
N GLU A 55 2.20 22.70 -1.33
CA GLU A 55 1.84 23.76 -2.27
C GLU A 55 2.58 23.56 -3.59
N ALA A 56 3.91 23.41 -3.53
CA ALA A 56 4.75 23.18 -4.70
C ALA A 56 4.40 21.88 -5.45
N CYS A 57 4.11 20.78 -4.74
CA CYS A 57 3.66 19.54 -5.37
C CYS A 57 2.32 19.70 -6.09
N THR A 58 1.42 20.55 -5.57
CA THR A 58 0.13 20.82 -6.20
C THR A 58 0.31 21.65 -7.46
N GLU A 59 1.22 22.63 -7.45
CA GLU A 59 1.55 23.47 -8.61
C GLU A 59 2.29 22.70 -9.71
N GLN A 60 3.19 21.79 -9.31
CA GLN A 60 4.00 20.99 -10.23
C GLN A 60 3.33 19.69 -10.69
N ALA A 61 2.14 19.35 -10.18
CA ALA A 61 1.44 18.13 -10.54
C ALA A 61 0.91 18.18 -11.99
N VAL A 62 1.64 17.58 -12.93
CA VAL A 62 1.28 17.53 -14.38
C VAL A 62 0.29 16.38 -14.70
N CYS A 63 -0.32 15.75 -13.70
CA CYS A 63 -1.22 14.60 -13.92
C CYS A 63 -2.63 15.02 -14.36
N ARG A 64 -3.13 14.44 -15.46
CA ARG A 64 -4.51 14.67 -15.96
C ARG A 64 -5.59 14.36 -14.91
N PHE A 65 -5.36 13.41 -14.01
CA PHE A 65 -6.32 13.02 -12.99
C PHE A 65 -6.26 13.87 -11.72
N LYS A 66 -5.44 14.95 -11.73
CA LYS A 66 -5.17 15.94 -10.68
C LYS A 66 -5.24 15.38 -9.25
N PRO A 67 -4.09 15.08 -8.60
CA PRO A 67 -4.11 14.56 -7.24
C PRO A 67 -4.63 15.61 -6.24
N HIS A 68 -5.42 15.15 -5.27
CA HIS A 68 -5.69 15.87 -4.03
C HIS A 68 -4.64 15.46 -3.01
N ILE A 69 -3.86 16.43 -2.54
CA ILE A 69 -2.74 16.24 -1.61
C ILE A 69 -3.14 16.80 -0.24
N GLU A 70 -2.96 16.01 0.81
CA GLU A 70 -3.33 16.39 2.18
C GLU A 70 -2.48 15.64 3.20
N LEU A 71 -2.31 16.23 4.39
CA LEU A 71 -1.70 15.54 5.52
C LEU A 71 -2.72 14.52 6.07
N LYS A 72 -2.30 13.26 6.22
CA LYS A 72 -3.16 12.16 6.66
C LYS A 72 -2.50 11.34 7.74
N ARG A 73 -3.29 11.05 8.76
CA ARG A 73 -3.13 9.91 9.64
C ARG A 73 -4.11 8.83 9.21
N ILE A 74 -3.60 7.72 8.70
CA ILE A 74 -4.39 6.58 8.23
C ILE A 74 -4.27 5.48 9.26
N MET A 75 -5.41 5.07 9.80
CA MET A 75 -5.49 3.99 10.77
C MET A 75 -5.48 2.66 10.03
N SER A 76 -4.75 1.69 10.57
CA SER A 76 -4.72 0.32 10.07
C SER A 76 -6.04 -0.39 10.40
N THR A 77 -6.21 -1.59 9.86
CA THR A 77 -7.29 -2.51 10.24
C THR A 77 -6.94 -3.37 11.46
N ARG A 78 -5.72 -3.24 12.01
CA ARG A 78 -5.23 -3.98 13.17
C ARG A 78 -5.51 -3.20 14.44
N ARG A 79 -6.00 -3.91 15.45
CA ARG A 79 -6.18 -3.38 16.81
C ARG A 79 -4.98 -3.73 17.67
N GLN A 80 -4.51 -2.75 18.42
CA GLN A 80 -3.57 -2.93 19.51
C GLN A 80 -4.24 -3.66 20.68
N PHE A 81 -3.41 -4.07 21.64
CA PHE A 81 -3.85 -4.72 22.87
C PHE A 81 -4.80 -3.84 23.70
N ASP A 82 -4.66 -2.52 23.60
CA ASP A 82 -5.54 -1.53 24.24
C ASP A 82 -6.89 -1.34 23.52
N GLY A 83 -7.12 -2.03 22.40
CA GLY A 83 -8.32 -1.95 21.59
C GLY A 83 -8.33 -0.82 20.55
N ASN A 84 -7.34 0.07 20.56
CA ASN A 84 -7.22 1.15 19.58
C ASN A 84 -6.67 0.64 18.25
N LEU A 85 -7.01 1.32 17.15
CA LEU A 85 -6.40 1.01 15.86
C LEU A 85 -4.96 1.52 15.83
N GLU A 86 -4.05 0.73 15.24
CA GLU A 86 -2.69 1.20 15.00
C GLU A 86 -2.68 2.28 13.93
N THR A 87 -1.83 3.30 14.07
CA THR A 87 -1.55 4.20 12.94
C THR A 87 -0.74 3.43 11.90
N GLU A 88 -1.28 3.29 10.70
CA GLU A 88 -0.62 2.63 9.57
C GLU A 88 0.32 3.59 8.84
N TYR A 89 -0.09 4.86 8.74
CA TYR A 89 0.63 5.89 8.04
C TYR A 89 0.33 7.25 8.66
N ASP A 90 1.38 8.05 8.91
CA ASP A 90 1.27 9.45 9.32
C ASP A 90 2.20 10.27 8.41
N GLY A 91 1.63 11.12 7.57
CA GLY A 91 2.41 11.86 6.58
C GLY A 91 1.58 12.55 5.52
N ILE A 92 2.23 12.96 4.43
CA ILE A 92 1.53 13.55 3.28
C ILE A 92 0.99 12.41 2.42
N ALA A 93 -0.27 12.46 2.03
CA ALA A 93 -0.87 11.45 1.17
C ALA A 93 -1.60 12.11 0.00
N GLY A 94 -1.64 11.39 -1.12
CA GLY A 94 -2.29 11.82 -2.36
C GLY A 94 -3.41 10.88 -2.78
N GLY A 95 -4.53 11.43 -3.23
CA GLY A 95 -5.62 10.68 -3.87
C GLY A 95 -5.95 11.23 -5.25
N CYS A 96 -6.33 10.38 -6.21
CA CYS A 96 -6.82 10.84 -7.52
C CYS A 96 -7.90 9.91 -8.07
N GLY A 97 -8.58 10.32 -9.14
CA GLY A 97 -9.61 9.49 -9.79
C GLY A 97 -9.08 8.13 -10.24
N ALA A 98 -7.86 8.07 -10.80
CA ALA A 98 -7.24 6.82 -11.21
C ALA A 98 -7.01 5.84 -10.05
N LEU A 99 -6.66 6.35 -8.86
CA LEU A 99 -6.48 5.52 -7.68
C LEU A 99 -7.81 4.87 -7.22
N LYS A 100 -8.92 5.60 -7.33
CA LYS A 100 -10.24 5.05 -7.00
C LYS A 100 -10.64 3.91 -7.96
N THR A 101 -10.31 4.04 -9.23
CA THR A 101 -10.65 3.05 -10.26
C THR A 101 -9.72 1.83 -10.22
N PHE A 102 -8.41 2.05 -10.10
CA PHE A 102 -7.41 1.00 -10.28
C PHE A 102 -6.69 0.57 -8.99
N GLY A 103 -6.98 1.20 -7.86
CA GLY A 103 -6.35 0.92 -6.56
C GLY A 103 -6.44 -0.53 -6.12
N LEU A 104 -7.56 -1.20 -6.42
CA LEU A 104 -7.75 -2.62 -6.12
C LEU A 104 -6.88 -3.51 -7.01
N THR A 105 -6.78 -3.20 -8.30
CA THR A 105 -6.01 -3.99 -9.27
C THR A 105 -4.53 -3.97 -8.92
N VAL A 106 -3.99 -2.79 -8.60
CA VAL A 106 -2.58 -2.63 -8.19
C VAL A 106 -2.32 -3.29 -6.85
N ALA A 107 -3.21 -3.09 -5.87
CA ALA A 107 -3.12 -3.76 -4.59
C ALA A 107 -3.02 -5.29 -4.74
N LYS A 108 -3.88 -5.90 -5.55
CA LYS A 108 -3.84 -7.34 -5.82
C LYS A 108 -2.53 -7.78 -6.49
N ARG A 109 -2.01 -6.99 -7.43
CA ARG A 109 -0.71 -7.24 -8.08
C ARG A 109 0.44 -7.24 -7.06
N ASP A 110 0.38 -6.36 -6.06
CA ASP A 110 1.33 -6.30 -4.94
C ASP A 110 1.02 -7.32 -3.83
N GLY A 111 0.09 -8.25 -4.08
CA GLY A 111 -0.33 -9.28 -3.13
C GLY A 111 -1.15 -8.77 -1.95
N GLN A 112 -1.63 -7.53 -1.96
CA GLN A 112 -2.46 -6.96 -0.91
C GLN A 112 -3.92 -7.41 -1.07
N LEU A 113 -4.63 -7.51 0.06
CA LEU A 113 -6.03 -7.91 0.12
C LEU A 113 -7.01 -6.73 0.01
N THR A 114 -6.53 -5.53 0.31
CA THR A 114 -7.32 -4.29 0.35
C THR A 114 -6.87 -3.33 -0.73
N PRO A 115 -7.79 -2.56 -1.35
CA PRO A 115 -7.41 -1.58 -2.35
C PRO A 115 -6.55 -0.48 -1.75
N TYR A 116 -5.55 -0.01 -2.50
CA TYR A 116 -4.89 1.24 -2.17
C TYR A 116 -5.88 2.40 -2.32
N ARG A 117 -6.02 3.18 -1.27
CA ARG A 117 -6.89 4.37 -1.22
C ARG A 117 -6.12 5.66 -1.35
N TYR A 118 -4.84 5.62 -0.98
CA TYR A 118 -3.93 6.75 -1.01
C TYR A 118 -2.58 6.34 -1.58
N VAL A 119 -1.87 7.32 -2.09
CA VAL A 119 -0.47 7.24 -2.46
C VAL A 119 0.33 7.92 -1.36
N ASP A 120 1.36 7.24 -0.89
CA ASP A 120 2.34 7.78 0.03
C ASP A 120 3.09 8.91 -0.67
N LEU A 121 2.93 10.12 -0.14
CA LEU A 121 3.65 11.30 -0.58
C LEU A 121 4.73 11.70 0.43
N ASN A 122 5.11 10.88 1.40
CA ASN A 122 6.43 10.98 2.04
C ASN A 122 7.51 10.49 1.07
N HIS A 123 7.17 9.55 0.17
CA HIS A 123 7.88 9.31 -1.08
C HIS A 123 7.36 10.28 -2.16
N ILE A 124 7.35 11.59 -1.85
CA ILE A 124 6.52 12.60 -2.53
C ILE A 124 6.68 12.64 -4.05
N TYR A 125 7.86 12.26 -4.54
CA TYR A 125 8.23 12.25 -5.95
C TYR A 125 7.82 10.95 -6.65
N GLY A 126 7.50 9.90 -5.89
CA GLY A 126 7.22 8.52 -6.30
C GLY A 126 6.20 8.33 -7.41
N CYS A 127 5.10 9.07 -7.36
CA CYS A 127 3.91 8.68 -8.10
C CYS A 127 3.33 9.78 -8.99
N CYS A 128 3.12 11.02 -8.51
CA CYS A 128 2.42 12.03 -9.32
C CYS A 128 3.16 13.37 -9.42
N CYS A 129 4.14 13.62 -8.56
CA CYS A 129 4.76 14.94 -8.43
C CYS A 129 6.10 15.07 -9.17
N SER A 130 6.79 13.96 -9.52
CA SER A 130 8.03 14.03 -10.34
C SER A 130 7.76 13.80 -11.83
N ASN A 131 7.08 12.70 -12.16
CA ASN A 131 6.75 12.32 -13.53
C ASN A 131 5.49 11.44 -13.51
N PHE A 132 4.35 12.01 -13.90
CA PHE A 132 3.08 11.30 -13.91
C PHE A 132 3.10 10.03 -14.78
N LYS A 133 4.00 9.93 -15.78
CA LYS A 133 4.16 8.73 -16.60
C LYS A 133 4.74 7.54 -15.84
N ARG A 134 5.37 7.76 -14.68
CA ARG A 134 5.85 6.71 -13.77
C ARG A 134 4.78 6.27 -12.75
N CYS A 135 3.64 6.95 -12.72
CA CYS A 135 2.52 6.55 -11.88
C CYS A 135 1.85 5.30 -12.46
N ILE A 136 1.90 4.17 -11.74
CA ILE A 136 1.20 2.95 -12.15
C ILE A 136 -0.31 3.17 -12.34
N PHE A 137 -0.92 4.05 -11.53
CA PHE A 137 -2.33 4.39 -11.66
C PHE A 137 -2.63 5.19 -12.93
N TYR A 138 -1.74 6.10 -13.32
CA TYR A 138 -1.88 6.86 -14.57
C TYR A 138 -1.67 5.97 -15.79
N GLU A 139 -0.68 5.06 -15.74
CA GLU A 139 -0.36 4.15 -16.84
C GLU A 139 -1.56 3.27 -17.18
N MET A 140 -2.17 2.63 -16.18
CA MET A 140 -3.38 1.81 -16.41
C MET A 140 -4.55 2.64 -16.95
N ALA A 141 -4.77 3.84 -16.38
CA ALA A 141 -5.85 4.71 -16.83
C ALA A 141 -5.67 5.18 -18.29
N SER A 142 -4.42 5.40 -18.69
CA SER A 142 -4.08 5.80 -20.06
C SER A 142 -4.19 4.64 -21.04
N GLY A 143 -3.77 3.44 -20.62
CA GLY A 143 -3.94 2.22 -21.41
C GLY A 143 -5.41 1.91 -21.69
N GLU A 144 -6.27 1.96 -20.67
CA GLU A 144 -7.72 1.72 -20.85
C GLU A 144 -8.36 2.77 -21.76
N ALA A 145 -7.96 4.05 -21.64
CA ALA A 145 -8.45 5.11 -22.53
C ALA A 145 -8.02 4.89 -23.99
N GLN A 146 -6.79 4.43 -24.23
CA GLN A 146 -6.30 4.10 -25.57
C GLN A 146 -7.04 2.89 -26.15
N ASP A 147 -7.26 1.85 -25.34
CA ASP A 147 -8.02 0.65 -25.74
C ASP A 147 -9.45 1.01 -26.12
N LEU A 148 -10.13 1.82 -25.31
CA LEU A 148 -11.49 2.32 -25.61
C LEU A 148 -11.54 3.12 -26.90
N GLN A 149 -10.60 4.04 -27.12
CA GLN A 149 -10.51 4.81 -28.37
C GLN A 149 -10.24 3.91 -29.58
N SER A 150 -9.39 2.89 -29.43
CA SER A 150 -9.09 1.94 -30.51
C SER A 150 -10.31 1.12 -30.91
N ARG A 151 -11.16 0.73 -29.93
CA ARG A 151 -12.41 0.02 -30.18
C ARG A 151 -13.45 0.91 -30.85
N GLN A 152 -13.57 2.17 -30.42
CA GLN A 152 -14.48 3.14 -31.04
C GLN A 152 -14.12 3.48 -32.49
N ARG A 153 -12.83 3.47 -32.86
CA ARG A 153 -12.40 3.69 -34.25
C ARG A 153 -12.63 2.48 -35.18
N ARG A 154 -12.94 1.31 -34.63
CA ARG A 154 -13.22 0.08 -35.38
C ARG A 154 -14.72 -0.16 -35.64
N ILE A 155 -15.58 0.70 -35.09
CA ILE A 155 -17.02 0.75 -35.32
C ILE A 155 -17.28 1.84 -36.36
#